data_AF-A0A9Q6MVF6-F1
#
_entry.id   AF-A0A9Q6MVF6-F1
#
_cell.length_a   1.000
_cell.length_b   1.000
_cell.length_c   1.000
_cell.angle_alpha   90.00
_cell.angle_beta   90.00
_cell.angle_gamma   90.00
#
_symmetry.space_group_name_H-M   'P 1'
#
loop_
_entity.id
_entity.type
_entity.pdbx_description
1 polymer ?
#
loop_
_entity_poly.entity_id
_entity_poly.type
_entity_poly.pdbx_seq_one_letter_code
_entity_poly.pdbx_strand_id
1 'polypeptide(L)'
;MSTFLFILFLLIIIVIFFVIKKLYNEKYKNRKALRKSEHFDKKIICNDYKVENIKEIKEKGSYVILIFGRKDLEVEKDKIKYVSHYSEEKVEVNCELPHKIEKEKVFNHLIDHTLFYITKDRYNKLLSSNTK
;
A
#
# COMPACT_ATOMS: atom_id res chain seq x y z
N MET A 1 -56.27 4.02 -19.55
CA MET A 1 -55.40 5.04 -18.91
C MET A 1 -54.70 4.50 -17.67
N SER A 2 -55.43 4.02 -16.64
CA SER A 2 -54.83 3.50 -15.38
C SER A 2 -53.87 2.31 -15.57
N THR A 3 -54.24 1.30 -16.36
CA THR A 3 -53.38 0.14 -16.65
C THR A 3 -52.10 0.51 -17.41
N PHE A 4 -52.20 1.48 -18.32
CA PHE A 4 -51.04 1.95 -19.09
C PHE A 4 -50.05 2.71 -18.20
N LEU A 5 -50.55 3.55 -17.29
CA LEU A 5 -49.73 4.25 -16.30
C LEU A 5 -49.08 3.26 -15.32
N PHE A 6 -49.79 2.19 -14.93
CA PHE A 6 -49.24 1.14 -14.07
C PHE A 6 -48.09 0.37 -14.75
N ILE A 7 -48.24 0.01 -16.02
CA ILE A 7 -47.19 -0.65 -16.81
C ILE A 7 -45.98 0.28 -16.98
N LEU A 8 -46.22 1.56 -17.27
CA LEU A 8 -45.15 2.57 -17.40
C LEU A 8 -44.36 2.72 -16.09
N PHE A 9 -45.07 2.76 -14.95
CA PHE A 9 -44.45 2.83 -13.62
C PHE A 9 -43.60 1.60 -13.31
N LEU A 10 -44.09 0.40 -13.63
CA LEU A 10 -43.33 -0.85 -13.49
C LEU A 10 -42.04 -0.84 -14.32
N LEU A 11 -42.10 -0.31 -15.54
CA LEU A 11 -40.95 -0.18 -16.43
C LEU A 11 -39.89 0.76 -15.84
N ILE A 12 -40.30 1.89 -15.26
CA ILE A 12 -39.40 2.83 -14.57
C ILE A 12 -38.70 2.14 -13.39
N ILE A 13 -39.43 1.38 -12.56
CA ILE A 13 -38.85 0.64 -11.43
C ILE A 13 -37.79 -0.35 -11.91
N ILE A 14 -38.07 -1.09 -12.99
CA ILE A 14 -37.13 -2.05 -13.57
C ILE A 14 -35.85 -1.35 -14.03
N VAL A 15 -35.98 -0.21 -14.74
CA VAL A 15 -34.81 0.56 -15.19
C VAL A 15 -33.96 1.04 -14.02
N ILE A 16 -34.59 1.60 -12.98
CA ILE A 16 -33.89 2.05 -11.76
C ILE A 16 -33.16 0.88 -11.09
N PHE A 17 -33.82 -0.28 -10.98
CA PHE A 17 -33.21 -1.49 -10.41
C PHE A 17 -31.96 -1.92 -11.19
N PHE A 18 -32.00 -1.93 -12.52
CA PHE A 18 -30.84 -2.28 -13.34
C PHE A 18 -29.69 -1.28 -13.19
N VAL A 19 -29.97 0.02 -13.12
CA VAL A 19 -28.95 1.06 -12.91
C VAL A 19 -28.25 0.86 -11.56
N ILE A 20 -29.01 0.67 -10.49
CA ILE A 20 -28.45 0.42 -9.14
C ILE A 20 -27.60 -0.84 -9.15
N LYS A 21 -28.11 -1.93 -9.75
CA LYS A 21 -27.40 -3.22 -9.83
C LYS A 21 -26.07 -3.09 -10.59
N LYS A 22 -26.03 -2.34 -11.69
CA LYS A 22 -24.80 -2.10 -12.46
C LYS A 22 -23.76 -1.34 -11.63
N LEU A 23 -24.16 -0.23 -11.01
CA LEU A 23 -23.28 0.58 -10.15
C LEU A 23 -22.74 -0.23 -8.97
N TYR A 24 -23.57 -1.08 -8.36
CA TYR A 24 -23.15 -1.95 -7.27
C TYR A 24 -22.11 -2.98 -7.72
N ASN A 25 -22.33 -3.64 -8.86
CA ASN A 25 -21.40 -4.64 -9.41
C ASN A 25 -20.04 -4.04 -9.78
N GLU A 26 -20.01 -2.86 -10.39
CA GLU A 26 -18.76 -2.16 -10.71
C GLU A 26 -17.99 -1.79 -9.44
N LYS A 27 -18.68 -1.20 -8.45
CA LYS A 27 -18.07 -0.90 -7.15
C LYS A 27 -17.53 -2.15 -6.46
N TYR A 28 -18.26 -3.26 -6.51
CA TYR A 28 -17.83 -4.53 -5.92
C TYR A 28 -16.59 -5.10 -6.61
N LYS A 29 -16.56 -5.12 -7.96
CA LYS A 29 -15.39 -5.58 -8.74
C LYS A 29 -14.15 -4.75 -8.41
N ASN A 30 -14.29 -3.42 -8.38
CA ASN A 30 -13.18 -2.51 -8.07
C ASN A 30 -12.65 -2.72 -6.65
N ARG A 31 -13.54 -2.83 -5.64
CA ARG A 31 -13.14 -3.14 -4.25
C ARG A 31 -12.44 -4.49 -4.14
N LYS A 32 -12.90 -5.52 -4.85
CA LYS A 32 -12.27 -6.83 -4.87
C LYS A 32 -10.87 -6.79 -5.49
N ALA A 33 -10.68 -6.05 -6.58
CA ALA A 33 -9.38 -5.86 -7.20
C ALA A 33 -8.41 -5.09 -6.30
N LEU A 34 -8.89 -4.04 -5.63
CA LEU A 34 -8.10 -3.26 -4.66
C LEU A 34 -7.64 -4.10 -3.48
N ARG A 35 -8.55 -4.87 -2.83
CA ARG A 35 -8.18 -5.77 -1.73
C ARG A 35 -7.15 -6.83 -2.13
N LYS A 36 -7.24 -7.35 -3.37
CA LYS A 36 -6.24 -8.27 -3.89
C LYS A 36 -4.87 -7.60 -4.06
N SER A 37 -4.84 -6.37 -4.58
CA SER A 37 -3.59 -5.59 -4.68
C SER A 37 -3.03 -5.32 -3.30
N GLU A 38 -3.85 -4.84 -2.36
CA GLU A 38 -3.45 -4.56 -0.98
C GLU A 38 -2.78 -5.77 -0.33
N HIS A 39 -3.41 -6.93 -0.39
CA HIS A 39 -2.86 -8.15 0.20
C HIS A 39 -1.57 -8.58 -0.48
N PHE A 40 -1.49 -8.44 -1.80
CA PHE A 40 -0.29 -8.78 -2.57
C PHE A 40 0.86 -7.82 -2.24
N ASP A 41 0.61 -6.52 -2.26
CA ASP A 41 1.59 -5.46 -2.00
C ASP A 41 2.05 -5.49 -0.54
N LYS A 42 1.14 -5.68 0.44
CA LYS A 42 1.51 -5.92 1.85
C LYS A 42 2.41 -7.14 2.00
N LYS A 43 2.07 -8.24 1.32
CA LYS A 43 2.89 -9.46 1.35
C LYS A 43 4.28 -9.22 0.75
N ILE A 44 4.38 -8.47 -0.35
CA ILE A 44 5.67 -8.09 -0.93
C ILE A 44 6.47 -7.25 0.06
N ILE A 45 5.86 -6.23 0.66
CA ILE A 45 6.55 -5.33 1.61
C ILE A 45 7.09 -6.12 2.79
N CYS A 46 6.27 -6.97 3.43
CA CYS A 46 6.69 -7.74 4.59
C CYS A 46 7.72 -8.84 4.27
N ASN A 47 7.69 -9.43 3.07
CA ASN A 47 8.57 -10.56 2.73
C ASN A 47 9.87 -10.13 2.06
N ASP A 48 9.79 -9.22 1.09
CA ASP A 48 10.91 -8.87 0.22
C ASP A 48 11.72 -7.71 0.81
N TYR A 49 11.04 -6.73 1.44
CA TYR A 49 11.67 -5.50 1.94
C TYR A 49 12.04 -5.56 3.42
N LYS A 50 12.52 -6.70 3.90
CA LYS A 50 12.96 -6.85 5.29
C LYS A 50 14.25 -6.10 5.57
N VAL A 51 14.42 -5.62 6.80
CA VAL A 51 15.63 -4.90 7.25
C VAL A 51 16.93 -5.69 7.02
N GLU A 52 16.87 -7.02 7.15
CA GLU A 52 17.99 -7.92 6.87
C GLU A 52 18.48 -7.89 5.40
N ASN A 53 17.58 -7.56 4.46
CA ASN A 53 17.85 -7.55 3.03
C ASN A 53 18.34 -6.19 2.51
N ILE A 54 18.42 -5.17 3.36
CA ILE A 54 18.93 -3.85 2.96
C ILE A 54 20.43 -3.99 2.66
N LYS A 55 20.82 -3.64 1.45
CA LYS A 55 22.20 -3.70 0.97
C LYS A 55 22.97 -2.41 1.27
N GLU A 56 22.32 -1.27 1.12
CA GLU A 56 22.92 0.05 1.31
C GLU A 56 21.84 1.05 1.71
N ILE A 57 22.23 2.07 2.48
CA ILE A 57 21.37 3.17 2.89
C ILE A 57 22.01 4.47 2.41
N LYS A 58 21.24 5.30 1.70
CA LYS A 58 21.68 6.64 1.25
C LYS A 58 20.76 7.69 1.81
N GLU A 59 21.31 8.63 2.57
CA GLU A 59 20.53 9.77 3.06
C GLU A 59 20.49 10.91 2.04
N LYS A 60 19.30 11.47 1.81
CA LYS A 60 19.09 12.66 0.99
C LYS A 60 18.14 13.63 1.69
N GLY A 61 18.69 14.63 2.37
CA GLY A 61 17.89 15.66 3.05
C GLY A 61 16.92 15.05 4.06
N SER A 62 15.62 15.18 3.80
CA SER A 62 14.51 14.64 4.61
C SER A 62 14.20 13.15 4.36
N TYR A 63 14.77 12.55 3.32
CA TYR A 63 14.50 11.18 2.92
C TYR A 63 15.72 10.27 3.10
N VAL A 64 15.44 8.98 3.16
CA VAL A 64 16.39 7.88 3.16
C VAL A 64 16.04 6.96 1.99
N ILE A 65 17.04 6.62 1.19
CA ILE A 65 16.93 5.63 0.13
C ILE A 65 17.47 4.31 0.65
N LEU A 66 16.59 3.32 0.79
CA LEU A 66 16.93 1.96 1.17
C LEU A 66 17.12 1.12 -0.10
N ILE A 67 18.33 0.61 -0.32
CA ILE A 67 18.69 -0.17 -1.51
C ILE A 67 18.55 -1.66 -1.20
N PHE A 68 17.66 -2.35 -1.92
CA PHE A 68 17.41 -3.79 -1.78
C PHE A 68 17.89 -4.60 -3.00
N GLY A 69 18.31 -3.94 -4.08
CA GLY A 69 18.84 -4.55 -5.29
C GLY A 69 17.80 -4.99 -6.34
N ARG A 70 16.51 -5.05 -5.99
CA ARG A 70 15.42 -5.15 -6.96
C ARG A 70 14.86 -3.77 -7.30
N LYS A 71 14.38 -3.09 -6.25
CA LYS A 71 13.83 -1.75 -6.31
C LYS A 71 14.26 -1.03 -5.04
N ASP A 72 14.63 0.23 -5.21
CA ASP A 72 15.02 1.09 -4.10
C ASP A 72 13.77 1.74 -3.52
N LEU A 73 13.73 1.85 -2.20
CA LEU A 73 12.64 2.51 -1.48
C LEU A 73 13.11 3.87 -1.01
N GLU A 74 12.40 4.90 -1.43
CA GLU A 74 12.54 6.24 -0.85
C GLU A 74 11.53 6.36 0.28
N VAL A 75 12.02 6.60 1.49
CA VAL A 75 11.20 6.72 2.70
C VAL A 75 11.60 7.97 3.48
N GLU A 76 10.64 8.58 4.15
CA GLU A 76 10.94 9.69 5.06
C GLU A 76 11.80 9.20 6.25
N LYS A 77 12.71 10.06 6.72
CA LYS A 77 13.59 9.75 7.85
C LYS A 77 12.84 9.38 9.14
N ASP A 78 11.62 9.91 9.33
CA ASP A 78 10.80 9.63 10.49
C ASP A 78 10.26 8.17 10.54
N LYS A 79 10.23 7.48 9.40
CA LYS A 79 9.83 6.07 9.26
C LYS A 79 10.91 5.09 9.70
N ILE A 80 12.15 5.54 9.81
CA ILE A 80 13.24 4.75 10.36
C ILE A 80 13.20 4.85 11.89
N LYS A 81 12.93 3.73 12.56
CA LYS A 81 12.91 3.63 14.02
C LYS A 81 14.10 2.82 14.50
N TYR A 82 14.84 3.36 15.47
CA TYR A 82 15.97 2.65 16.04
C TYR A 82 15.53 1.70 17.15
N VAL A 83 15.96 0.45 17.06
CA VAL A 83 15.75 -0.58 18.09
C VAL A 83 17.06 -0.99 18.74
N SER A 84 16.97 -1.57 19.94
CA SER A 84 18.14 -1.92 20.75
C SER A 84 18.76 -3.26 20.34
N HIS A 85 17.96 -4.20 19.85
CA HIS A 85 18.41 -5.56 19.55
C HIS A 85 18.08 -5.98 18.11
N TYR A 86 18.96 -6.80 17.52
CA TYR A 86 18.75 -7.37 16.17
C TYR A 86 17.47 -8.20 16.07
N SER A 87 17.05 -8.84 17.16
CA SER A 87 15.80 -9.62 17.23
C SER A 87 14.54 -8.76 17.12
N GLU A 88 14.66 -7.46 17.35
CA GLU A 88 13.55 -6.49 17.26
C GLU A 88 13.47 -5.84 15.88
N GLU A 89 14.43 -6.11 14.98
CA GLU A 89 14.42 -5.56 13.63
C GLU A 89 13.24 -6.15 12.84
N LYS A 90 12.40 -5.26 12.32
CA LYS A 90 11.20 -5.65 11.60
C LYS A 90 10.73 -4.54 10.67
N VAL A 91 9.84 -4.91 9.75
CA VAL A 91 9.09 -3.98 8.91
C VAL A 91 7.63 -4.12 9.27
N GLU A 92 6.99 -2.99 9.55
CA GLU A 92 5.61 -2.94 10.01
C GLU A 92 4.79 -2.01 9.13
N VAL A 93 3.74 -2.55 8.52
CA VAL A 93 2.84 -1.80 7.64
C VAL A 93 1.53 -1.54 8.37
N ASN A 94 1.38 -0.34 8.94
CA ASN A 94 0.20 0.03 9.72
C ASN A 94 -0.63 1.08 8.98
N CYS A 95 -1.39 0.64 7.98
CA CYS A 95 -2.40 1.48 7.36
C CYS A 95 -3.56 0.70 6.74
N GLU A 96 -4.69 1.41 6.67
CA GLU A 96 -5.85 1.05 5.86
C GLU A 96 -5.82 1.85 4.55
N LEU A 97 -6.23 1.22 3.46
CA LEU A 97 -6.28 1.91 2.17
C LEU A 97 -7.42 2.94 2.11
N PRO A 98 -7.18 4.15 1.58
CA PRO A 98 -8.22 5.13 1.39
C PRO A 98 -9.27 4.67 0.39
N HIS A 99 -10.53 5.08 0.61
CA HIS A 99 -11.69 4.55 -0.10
C HIS A 99 -11.66 4.74 -1.63
N LYS A 100 -10.84 5.68 -2.14
CA LYS A 100 -10.71 6.02 -3.58
C LYS A 100 -9.28 5.90 -4.11
N ILE A 101 -8.42 5.10 -3.48
CA ILE A 101 -7.07 4.90 -4.01
C ILE A 101 -7.11 4.16 -5.34
N GLU A 102 -6.30 4.62 -6.29
CA GLU A 102 -6.05 3.90 -7.53
C GLU A 102 -5.14 2.70 -7.25
N LYS A 103 -5.39 1.58 -7.95
CA LYS A 103 -4.64 0.33 -7.75
C LYS A 103 -3.11 0.54 -7.85
N GLU A 104 -2.67 1.36 -8.79
CA GLU A 104 -1.24 1.63 -9.05
C GLU A 104 -0.56 2.38 -7.90
N LYS A 105 -1.33 3.11 -7.08
CA LYS A 105 -0.82 3.90 -5.95
C LYS A 105 -0.80 3.11 -4.64
N VAL A 106 -1.39 1.92 -4.60
CA VAL A 106 -1.47 1.08 -3.39
C VAL A 106 -0.09 0.81 -2.82
N PHE A 107 0.86 0.38 -3.66
CA PHE A 107 2.22 0.08 -3.20
C PHE A 107 2.90 1.28 -2.54
N ASN A 108 2.93 2.44 -3.22
CA ASN A 108 3.58 3.64 -2.68
C ASN A 108 2.91 4.08 -1.38
N HIS A 109 1.58 4.08 -1.33
CA HIS A 109 0.85 4.42 -0.12
C HIS A 109 1.16 3.48 1.06
N LEU A 110 1.32 2.18 0.81
CA LEU A 110 1.73 1.26 1.86
C LEU A 110 3.14 1.57 2.36
N ILE A 111 4.09 1.89 1.47
CA ILE A 111 5.47 2.27 1.84
C ILE A 111 5.49 3.55 2.68
N ASP A 112 4.71 4.57 2.32
CA ASP A 112 4.62 5.83 3.07
C ASP A 112 4.13 5.62 4.51
N HIS A 113 3.38 4.54 4.74
CA HIS A 113 2.87 4.14 6.05
C HIS A 113 3.59 2.91 6.65
N THR A 114 4.75 2.56 6.10
CA THR A 114 5.59 1.49 6.61
C THR A 114 6.64 2.04 7.55
N LEU A 115 6.82 1.39 8.71
CA LEU A 115 7.90 1.67 9.66
C LEU A 115 9.00 0.62 9.52
N PHE A 116 10.24 1.08 9.45
CA PHE A 116 11.43 0.24 9.39
C PHE A 116 12.16 0.31 10.73
N TYR A 117 12.06 -0.75 11.52
CA TYR A 117 12.73 -0.87 12.80
C TYR A 117 14.11 -1.50 12.58
N ILE A 118 15.16 -0.72 12.72
CA ILE A 118 16.54 -1.13 12.43
C ILE A 118 17.44 -0.80 13.62
N THR A 119 18.41 -1.66 13.92
CA THR A 119 19.43 -1.32 14.92
C THR A 119 20.30 -0.16 14.41
N LYS A 120 20.70 0.73 15.32
CA LYS A 120 21.58 1.84 14.96
C LYS A 120 22.91 1.34 14.36
N ASP A 121 23.42 0.23 14.87
CA ASP A 121 24.65 -0.40 14.39
C ASP A 121 24.52 -0.87 12.94
N ARG A 122 23.43 -1.58 12.59
CA ARG A 122 23.18 -1.99 11.20
C ARG A 122 23.01 -0.78 10.30
N TYR A 123 22.22 0.21 10.72
CA TYR A 123 21.97 1.41 9.94
C TYR A 123 23.29 2.10 9.58
N ASN A 124 24.15 2.37 10.58
CA ASN A 124 25.44 3.02 10.37
C ASN A 124 26.38 2.20 9.47
N LYS A 125 26.36 0.87 9.60
CA LYS A 125 27.15 -0.03 8.74
C LYS A 125 26.72 0.05 7.27
N LEU A 126 25.42 0.19 7.01
CA LEU A 126 24.85 0.27 5.66
C LEU A 126 24.89 1.68 5.06
N LEU A 127 24.98 2.72 5.90
CA LEU A 127 25.02 4.13 5.51
C LEU A 127 26.24 4.49 4.66
N SER A 128 27.30 3.67 4.67
CA SER A 128 28.59 4.02 4.09
C SER A 128 29.38 2.82 3.56
N SER A 129 28.73 1.77 3.06
CA SER A 129 29.44 0.67 2.40
C SER A 129 29.99 1.04 1.00
N ASN A 130 30.08 2.32 0.65
CA ASN A 130 30.61 2.82 -0.64
C ASN A 130 31.44 4.12 -0.55
N THR A 131 31.93 4.52 0.62
CA THR A 131 33.08 5.44 0.70
C THR A 131 34.38 4.63 0.65
N LYS A 132 34.66 4.01 -0.49
CA LYS A 132 35.97 3.49 -0.87
C LYS A 132 36.23 3.75 -2.34
#